data_AF-A0A444JCF4-F1
#
_entry.id   AF-A0A444JCF4-F1
#
_cell.length_a   1.000
_cell.length_b   1.000
_cell.length_c   1.000
_cell.angle_alpha   90.00
_cell.angle_beta   90.00
_cell.angle_gamma   90.00
#
_symmetry.space_group_name_H-M   'P 1'
#
loop_
_entity.id
_entity.type
_entity.pdbx_description
1 polymer ?
#
loop_
_entity_poly.entity_id
_entity_poly.type
_entity_poly.pdbx_seq_one_letter_code
_entity_poly.pdbx_strand_id
1 'polypeptide(L)'
;MGVGCATCHMSATKDLDINHNVGLRIKWNNRPPISKLSHTTDKRWKLESAKITGDERRKTMEKVCVACHNTNFTDNFFVQYEALMDLYHEKFAKPGIKLYNKATEVIKALKGKEYAKFSQLIDYTWFEIWHHEGRRARHAAAMMAPDYTHWHGTYEVAKHWYGKYIPELEEVIESGKHSGNKDAEKLAGELAKMLEEVKTNENHKWSIGQENDADKKLRLERAKEYDAGYAN
;
A
#
# COMPACT_ATOMS: atom_id res chain seq x y z
N MET A 1 21.77 -12.51 21.67
CA MET A 1 21.74 -12.95 20.25
C MET A 1 20.81 -12.03 19.50
N GLY A 2 21.27 -11.39 18.42
CA GLY A 2 20.39 -10.62 17.54
C GLY A 2 19.50 -11.55 16.71
N VAL A 3 18.31 -11.08 16.35
CA VAL A 3 17.38 -11.80 15.46
C VAL A 3 17.82 -11.54 14.01
N GLY A 4 18.10 -12.61 13.26
CA GLY A 4 18.43 -12.53 11.82
C GLY A 4 17.30 -13.04 10.94
N CYS A 5 17.45 -12.89 9.61
CA CYS A 5 16.44 -13.34 8.63
C CYS A 5 16.06 -14.82 8.82
N ALA A 6 17.08 -15.68 9.01
CA ALA A 6 16.89 -17.11 9.22
C ALA A 6 16.13 -17.40 10.52
N THR A 7 16.41 -16.64 11.59
CA THR A 7 15.74 -16.78 12.90
C THR A 7 14.22 -16.71 12.75
N CYS A 8 13.73 -15.71 12.00
CA CYS A 8 12.30 -15.53 11.77
C CYS A 8 11.72 -16.57 10.81
N HIS A 9 12.40 -16.84 9.70
CA HIS A 9 11.78 -17.56 8.58
C HIS A 9 12.02 -19.07 8.57
N MET A 10 13.11 -19.58 9.16
CA MET A 10 13.58 -20.95 8.92
C MET A 10 14.08 -21.67 10.17
N SER A 11 14.73 -20.96 11.09
CA SER A 11 15.36 -21.56 12.27
C SER A 11 14.34 -22.15 13.23
N ALA A 12 14.82 -23.12 14.03
CA ALA A 12 14.07 -23.66 15.15
C ALA A 12 13.87 -22.63 16.26
N THR A 13 12.82 -22.84 17.03
CA THR A 13 12.54 -22.21 18.33
C THR A 13 12.25 -23.33 19.34
N LYS A 14 11.88 -23.00 20.57
CA LYS A 14 11.43 -24.02 21.53
C LYS A 14 10.26 -24.86 21.01
N ASP A 15 9.35 -24.24 20.26
CA ASP A 15 8.07 -24.85 19.83
C ASP A 15 7.97 -25.09 18.33
N LEU A 16 9.07 -24.89 17.57
CA LEU A 16 9.12 -25.03 16.12
C LEU A 16 10.44 -25.64 15.68
N ASP A 17 10.38 -26.60 14.76
CA ASP A 17 11.56 -27.15 14.10
C ASP A 17 12.13 -26.23 13.01
N ILE A 18 13.35 -26.57 12.58
CA ILE A 18 13.96 -25.99 11.38
C ILE A 18 13.13 -26.41 10.14
N ASN A 19 12.93 -25.49 9.21
CA ASN A 19 12.35 -25.80 7.91
C ASN A 19 13.05 -25.01 6.79
N HIS A 20 13.06 -25.56 5.57
CA HIS A 20 13.66 -24.93 4.39
C HIS A 20 12.65 -24.18 3.50
N ASN A 21 11.38 -24.09 3.92
CA ASN A 21 10.33 -23.39 3.18
C ASN A 21 9.98 -22.07 3.86
N VAL A 22 10.63 -20.99 3.41
CA VAL A 22 10.46 -19.62 3.94
C VAL A 22 9.01 -19.11 3.89
N GLY A 23 8.14 -19.71 3.07
CA GLY A 23 6.73 -19.35 2.94
C GLY A 23 5.83 -19.86 4.07
N LEU A 24 6.30 -20.80 4.90
CA LEU A 24 5.48 -21.44 5.95
C LEU A 24 5.16 -20.52 7.14
N ARG A 25 5.79 -19.34 7.24
CA ARG A 25 5.56 -18.37 8.33
C ARG A 25 5.05 -17.01 7.83
N ILE A 26 4.79 -16.86 6.53
CA ILE A 26 4.39 -15.57 5.92
C ILE A 26 2.87 -15.53 5.72
N LYS A 27 2.11 -14.80 6.55
CA LYS A 27 0.66 -14.62 6.32
C LYS A 27 0.37 -13.84 5.03
N TRP A 28 1.11 -12.75 4.82
CA TRP A 28 0.86 -11.77 3.77
C TRP A 28 1.97 -11.72 2.72
N ASN A 29 1.64 -11.97 1.46
CA ASN A 29 2.49 -11.67 0.32
C ASN A 29 2.33 -10.19 -0.05
N ASN A 30 3.32 -9.37 0.31
CA ASN A 30 3.34 -7.92 0.09
C ASN A 30 3.87 -7.49 -1.27
N ARG A 31 4.23 -8.44 -2.15
CA ARG A 31 4.75 -8.13 -3.49
C ARG A 31 3.72 -7.47 -4.41
N PRO A 32 2.44 -7.89 -4.45
CA PRO A 32 1.45 -7.28 -5.34
C PRO A 32 1.01 -5.88 -4.85
N PRO A 33 0.34 -5.09 -5.71
CA PRO A 33 -0.19 -3.77 -5.34
C PRO A 33 -1.10 -3.82 -4.10
N ILE A 34 -1.92 -4.87 -3.99
CA ILE A 34 -2.71 -5.19 -2.80
C ILE A 34 -2.17 -6.50 -2.22
N SER A 35 -1.80 -6.51 -0.94
CA SER A 35 -1.24 -7.70 -0.29
C SER A 35 -2.24 -8.86 -0.37
N LYS A 36 -1.72 -10.08 -0.56
CA LYS A 36 -2.54 -11.29 -0.69
C LYS A 36 -2.17 -12.28 0.40
N LEU A 37 -3.15 -13.02 0.89
CA LEU A 37 -2.89 -14.13 1.79
C LEU A 37 -2.02 -15.17 1.07
N SER A 38 -0.91 -15.60 1.67
CA SER A 38 0.09 -16.42 0.99
C SER A 38 -0.49 -17.71 0.45
N HIS A 39 -1.39 -18.37 1.18
CA HIS A 39 -2.06 -19.59 0.72
C HIS A 39 -2.85 -19.43 -0.58
N THR A 40 -3.36 -18.22 -0.87
CA THR A 40 -4.03 -17.94 -2.16
C THR A 40 -3.02 -17.83 -3.31
N THR A 41 -1.81 -17.37 -3.03
CA THR A 41 -0.69 -17.37 -3.99
C THR A 41 -0.20 -18.81 -4.22
N ASP A 42 0.00 -19.56 -3.15
CA ASP A 42 0.44 -20.96 -3.19
C ASP A 42 -0.54 -21.84 -3.96
N LYS A 43 -1.86 -21.63 -3.79
CA LYS A 43 -2.90 -22.35 -4.54
C LYS A 43 -2.80 -22.10 -6.03
N ARG A 44 -2.55 -20.85 -6.46
CA ARG A 44 -2.37 -20.49 -7.87
C ARG A 44 -1.17 -21.22 -8.49
N TRP A 45 -0.14 -21.49 -7.69
CA TRP A 45 1.07 -22.19 -8.10
C TRP A 45 1.05 -23.70 -7.83
N LYS A 46 -0.09 -24.24 -7.38
CA LYS A 46 -0.27 -25.67 -7.05
C LYS A 46 0.74 -26.19 -6.03
N LEU A 47 1.09 -25.37 -5.04
CA LEU A 47 2.00 -25.76 -3.96
C LEU A 47 1.25 -26.41 -2.80
N GLU A 48 1.83 -27.44 -2.18
CA GLU A 48 1.26 -28.12 -1.00
C GLU A 48 1.01 -27.17 0.18
N SER A 49 1.83 -26.13 0.31
CA SER A 49 1.67 -25.10 1.35
C SER A 49 0.36 -24.30 1.22
N ALA A 50 -0.38 -24.43 0.12
CA ALA A 50 -1.72 -23.85 -0.02
C ALA A 50 -2.72 -24.36 1.03
N LYS A 51 -2.48 -25.53 1.63
CA LYS A 51 -3.31 -26.11 2.69
C LYS A 51 -3.18 -25.39 4.02
N ILE A 52 -2.02 -24.79 4.26
CA ILE A 52 -1.77 -23.95 5.44
C ILE A 52 -2.41 -22.61 5.13
N THR A 53 -3.16 -22.03 6.06
CA THR A 53 -3.88 -20.76 5.91
C THR A 53 -3.01 -19.57 6.32
N GLY A 54 -3.51 -18.35 6.12
CA GLY A 54 -2.81 -17.14 6.59
C GLY A 54 -2.68 -17.10 8.10
N ASP A 55 -3.74 -17.47 8.82
CA ASP A 55 -3.79 -17.40 10.28
C ASP A 55 -2.98 -18.52 10.94
N GLU A 56 -2.86 -19.69 10.31
CA GLU A 56 -1.91 -20.71 10.78
C GLU A 56 -0.45 -20.24 10.64
N ARG A 57 -0.10 -19.54 9.55
CA ARG A 57 1.23 -18.95 9.38
C ARG A 57 1.48 -17.83 10.41
N ARG A 58 0.45 -17.03 10.70
CA ARG A 58 0.47 -15.97 11.73
C ARG A 58 0.75 -16.55 13.12
N LYS A 59 0.00 -17.58 13.54
CA LYS A 59 0.22 -18.32 14.79
C LYS A 59 1.63 -18.93 14.85
N THR A 60 2.13 -19.42 13.71
CA THR A 60 3.50 -19.93 13.61
C THR A 60 4.53 -18.82 13.82
N MET A 61 4.33 -17.63 13.25
CA MET A 61 5.23 -16.49 13.49
C MET A 61 5.16 -15.98 14.93
N GLU A 62 3.98 -15.97 15.56
CA GLU A 62 3.83 -15.59 16.97
C GLU A 62 4.69 -16.45 17.90
N LYS A 63 4.75 -17.77 17.65
CA LYS A 63 5.65 -18.69 18.38
C LYS A 63 7.13 -18.27 18.29
N VAL A 64 7.54 -17.67 17.18
CA VAL A 64 8.89 -17.12 17.05
C VAL A 64 9.06 -15.86 17.88
N CYS A 65 8.10 -14.94 17.83
CA CYS A 65 8.14 -13.69 18.58
C CYS A 65 8.16 -13.92 20.10
N VAL A 66 7.30 -14.82 20.59
CA VAL A 66 7.16 -15.08 22.04
C VAL A 66 8.33 -15.83 22.67
N ALA A 67 9.27 -16.32 21.85
CA ALA A 67 10.54 -16.83 22.36
C ALA A 67 11.41 -15.72 23.01
N CYS A 68 11.13 -14.44 22.72
CA CYS A 68 11.85 -13.29 23.28
C CYS A 68 10.95 -12.16 23.79
N HIS A 69 9.73 -12.02 23.26
CA HIS A 69 8.79 -10.96 23.65
C HIS A 69 7.58 -11.53 24.40
N ASN A 70 6.89 -10.70 25.18
CA ASN A 70 5.61 -11.12 25.75
C ASN A 70 4.50 -11.11 24.68
N THR A 71 3.39 -11.78 24.99
CA THR A 71 2.23 -11.90 24.10
C THR A 71 1.62 -10.54 23.76
N ASN A 72 1.46 -9.63 24.73
CA ASN A 72 0.86 -8.32 24.48
C ASN A 72 1.66 -7.50 23.45
N PHE A 73 2.99 -7.50 23.54
CA PHE A 73 3.85 -6.84 22.55
C PHE A 73 3.68 -7.49 21.17
N THR A 74 3.69 -8.82 21.13
CA THR A 74 3.54 -9.59 19.89
C THR A 74 2.21 -9.27 19.22
N ASP A 75 1.10 -9.33 19.95
CA ASP A 75 -0.23 -9.07 19.40
C ASP A 75 -0.36 -7.65 18.86
N ASN A 76 0.11 -6.66 19.63
CA ASN A 76 0.08 -5.25 19.24
C ASN A 76 0.93 -4.97 17.99
N PHE A 77 2.08 -5.64 17.83
CA PHE A 77 2.90 -5.52 16.63
C PHE A 77 2.08 -5.85 15.37
N PHE A 78 1.34 -6.95 15.40
CA PHE A 78 0.58 -7.37 14.23
C PHE A 78 -0.69 -6.56 14.01
N VAL A 79 -1.31 -6.03 15.06
CA VAL A 79 -2.36 -5.00 14.91
C VAL A 79 -1.82 -3.80 14.15
N GLN A 80 -0.65 -3.28 14.53
CA GLN A 80 -0.02 -2.14 13.83
C GLN A 80 0.36 -2.48 12.39
N TYR A 81 0.94 -3.66 12.15
CA TYR A 81 1.32 -4.08 10.82
C TYR A 81 0.10 -4.22 9.89
N GLU A 82 -0.97 -4.88 10.35
CA GLU A 82 -2.19 -5.04 9.55
C GLU A 82 -2.90 -3.71 9.34
N ALA A 83 -2.95 -2.83 10.35
CA ALA A 83 -3.51 -1.48 10.20
C ALA A 83 -2.76 -0.63 9.16
N LEU A 84 -1.43 -0.72 9.08
CA LEU A 84 -0.67 -0.05 8.03
C LEU A 84 -1.03 -0.59 6.64
N MET A 85 -1.16 -1.91 6.51
CA MET A 85 -1.54 -2.50 5.22
C MET A 85 -2.92 -2.04 4.79
N ASP A 86 -3.90 -2.05 5.71
CA ASP A 86 -5.26 -1.58 5.45
C ASP A 86 -5.26 -0.10 5.04
N LEU A 87 -4.52 0.74 5.78
CA LEU A 87 -4.33 2.15 5.41
C LEU A 87 -3.81 2.27 3.98
N TYR A 88 -2.73 1.58 3.64
CA TYR A 88 -2.16 1.65 2.29
C TYR A 88 -3.10 1.06 1.21
N HIS A 89 -3.80 -0.04 1.50
CA HIS A 89 -4.71 -0.68 0.55
C HIS A 89 -5.92 0.19 0.25
N GLU A 90 -6.59 0.71 1.28
CA GLU A 90 -7.79 1.53 1.12
C GLU A 90 -7.47 2.92 0.58
N LYS A 91 -6.42 3.55 1.11
CA LYS A 91 -6.07 4.94 0.75
C LYS A 91 -5.38 5.04 -0.60
N PHE A 92 -4.52 4.10 -0.97
CA PHE A 92 -3.69 4.27 -2.17
C PHE A 92 -3.88 3.16 -3.19
N ALA A 93 -3.77 1.89 -2.78
CA ALA A 93 -3.71 0.80 -3.74
C ALA A 93 -5.03 0.59 -4.50
N LYS A 94 -6.15 0.44 -3.79
CA LYS A 94 -7.47 0.21 -4.40
C LYS A 94 -7.92 1.37 -5.31
N PRO A 95 -7.94 2.64 -4.86
CA PRO A 95 -8.31 3.75 -5.74
C PRO A 95 -7.29 3.93 -6.87
N GLY A 96 -5.99 3.83 -6.58
CA GLY A 96 -4.93 3.98 -7.59
C GLY A 96 -5.02 2.97 -8.73
N ILE A 97 -5.29 1.69 -8.44
CA ILE A 97 -5.49 0.69 -9.50
C ILE A 97 -6.67 1.07 -10.40
N LYS A 98 -7.80 1.49 -9.81
CA LYS A 98 -9.00 1.86 -10.56
C LYS A 98 -8.73 3.06 -11.47
N LEU A 99 -8.10 4.10 -10.94
CA LEU A 99 -7.74 5.31 -11.68
C LEU A 99 -6.72 5.00 -12.79
N TYR A 100 -5.67 4.23 -12.48
CA TYR A 100 -4.64 3.85 -13.46
C TYR A 100 -5.22 3.04 -14.62
N ASN A 101 -6.09 2.07 -14.33
CA ASN A 101 -6.73 1.27 -15.37
C ASN A 101 -7.59 2.14 -16.29
N LYS A 102 -8.39 3.05 -15.71
CA LYS A 102 -9.24 3.96 -16.49
C LYS A 102 -8.39 4.98 -17.29
N ALA A 103 -7.33 5.53 -16.72
CA ALA A 103 -6.37 6.39 -17.43
C ALA A 103 -5.72 5.65 -18.60
N THR A 104 -5.36 4.37 -18.41
CA THR A 104 -4.83 3.52 -19.48
C THR A 104 -5.83 3.35 -20.63
N GLU A 105 -7.13 3.24 -20.34
CA GLU A 105 -8.18 3.20 -21.38
C GLU A 105 -8.23 4.51 -22.18
N VAL A 106 -8.18 5.67 -21.51
CA VAL A 106 -8.12 6.99 -22.18
C VAL A 106 -6.90 7.07 -23.09
N ILE A 107 -5.72 6.72 -22.58
CA ILE A 107 -4.46 6.78 -23.34
C ILE A 107 -4.51 5.85 -24.56
N LYS A 108 -5.09 4.66 -24.42
CA LYS A 108 -5.27 3.74 -25.57
C LYS A 108 -6.18 4.35 -26.63
N ALA A 109 -7.26 5.01 -26.24
CA ALA A 109 -8.16 5.69 -27.18
C ALA A 109 -7.45 6.86 -27.89
N LEU A 110 -6.58 7.60 -27.19
CA LEU A 110 -5.78 8.67 -27.76
C LEU A 110 -4.73 8.19 -28.75
N LYS A 111 -3.98 7.14 -28.39
CA LYS A 111 -2.81 6.68 -29.17
C LYS A 111 -3.13 5.62 -30.22
N GLY A 112 -4.26 4.92 -30.08
CA GLY A 112 -4.64 3.84 -30.99
C GLY A 112 -3.51 2.82 -31.18
N LYS A 113 -3.01 2.70 -32.41
CA LYS A 113 -1.93 1.76 -32.78
C LYS A 113 -0.56 2.13 -32.21
N GLU A 114 -0.34 3.39 -31.87
CA GLU A 114 0.94 3.87 -31.29
C GLU A 114 1.00 3.64 -29.77
N TYR A 115 -0.05 3.09 -29.18
CA TYR A 115 -0.05 2.73 -27.77
C TYR A 115 1.00 1.65 -27.49
N ALA A 116 2.00 1.99 -26.68
CA ALA A 116 2.93 1.04 -26.10
C ALA A 116 2.67 0.94 -24.59
N LYS A 117 2.64 -0.29 -24.05
CA LYS A 117 2.52 -0.52 -22.60
C LYS A 117 3.77 0.01 -21.89
N PHE A 118 3.58 0.65 -20.73
CA PHE A 118 4.69 1.13 -19.89
C PHE A 118 5.59 2.15 -20.61
N SER A 119 4.95 3.09 -21.31
CA SER A 119 5.62 4.12 -22.13
C SER A 119 5.20 5.54 -21.76
N GLN A 120 4.29 5.69 -20.78
CA GLN A 120 3.77 6.97 -20.32
C GLN A 120 4.35 7.30 -18.95
N LEU A 121 4.50 8.58 -18.64
CA LEU A 121 5.02 9.01 -17.33
C LEU A 121 4.20 8.42 -16.17
N ILE A 122 2.87 8.41 -16.31
CA ILE A 122 1.95 7.83 -15.33
C ILE A 122 2.16 6.33 -15.07
N ASP A 123 2.73 5.59 -16.02
CA ASP A 123 3.10 4.19 -15.81
C ASP A 123 4.21 4.06 -14.75
N TYR A 124 5.22 4.92 -14.83
CA TYR A 124 6.34 4.97 -13.89
C TYR A 124 5.87 5.49 -12.53
N THR A 125 5.15 6.60 -12.51
CA THR A 125 4.63 7.18 -11.25
C THR A 125 3.75 6.18 -10.50
N TRP A 126 2.84 5.50 -11.21
CA TRP A 126 2.03 4.45 -10.59
C TRP A 126 2.89 3.28 -10.10
N PHE A 127 3.87 2.83 -10.89
CA PHE A 127 4.78 1.76 -10.50
C PHE A 127 5.58 2.09 -9.23
N GLU A 128 6.11 3.31 -9.13
CA GLU A 128 6.83 3.76 -7.92
C GLU A 128 5.92 3.75 -6.69
N ILE A 129 4.67 4.21 -6.83
CA ILE A 129 3.69 4.22 -5.72
C ILE A 129 3.48 2.82 -5.15
N TRP A 130 3.21 1.81 -5.98
CA TRP A 130 2.84 0.48 -5.46
C TRP A 130 4.00 -0.50 -5.33
N HIS A 131 4.95 -0.49 -6.28
CA HIS A 131 6.01 -1.50 -6.39
C HIS A 131 7.24 -1.14 -5.57
N HIS A 132 7.62 0.14 -5.55
CA HIS A 132 8.80 0.59 -4.82
C HIS A 132 8.39 1.02 -3.41
N GLU A 133 7.65 2.13 -3.30
CA GLU A 133 7.40 2.78 -2.00
C GLU A 133 6.33 2.06 -1.18
N GLY A 134 5.20 1.71 -1.81
CA GLY A 134 4.13 0.96 -1.14
C GLY A 134 4.55 -0.45 -0.72
N ARG A 135 5.42 -1.10 -1.51
CA ARG A 135 5.99 -2.39 -1.14
C ARG A 135 6.98 -2.24 0.00
N ARG A 136 7.87 -1.24 -0.05
CA ARG A 136 8.88 -0.97 0.96
C ARG A 136 8.22 -0.68 2.31
N ALA A 137 7.19 0.18 2.34
CA ALA A 137 6.46 0.49 3.56
C ALA A 137 5.90 -0.77 4.25
N ARG A 138 5.24 -1.65 3.48
CA ARG A 138 4.62 -2.88 4.00
C ARG A 138 5.65 -3.91 4.46
N HIS A 139 6.77 -4.08 3.74
CA HIS A 139 7.84 -4.98 4.17
C HIS A 139 8.56 -4.44 5.41
N ALA A 140 8.88 -3.14 5.43
CA ALA A 140 9.53 -2.49 6.55
C ALA A 140 8.70 -2.60 7.83
N ALA A 141 7.38 -2.43 7.72
CA ALA A 141 6.50 -2.58 8.87
C ALA A 141 6.44 -4.01 9.39
N ALA A 142 6.46 -5.01 8.50
CA ALA A 142 6.54 -6.41 8.88
C ALA A 142 7.86 -6.77 9.58
N MET A 143 8.88 -5.91 9.51
CA MET A 143 10.23 -6.13 10.07
C MET A 143 10.64 -5.02 11.04
N MET A 144 9.69 -4.25 11.58
CA MET A 144 9.95 -3.21 12.60
C MET A 144 11.01 -2.17 12.20
N ALA A 145 11.00 -1.74 10.93
CA ALA A 145 11.89 -0.70 10.41
C ALA A 145 11.13 0.64 10.24
N PRO A 146 10.95 1.43 11.31
CA PRO A 146 10.04 2.58 11.31
C PRO A 146 10.42 3.66 10.29
N ASP A 147 11.70 3.92 10.10
CA ASP A 147 12.20 4.90 9.12
C ASP A 147 11.86 4.49 7.68
N TYR A 148 12.03 3.21 7.34
CA TYR A 148 11.65 2.66 6.04
C TYR A 148 10.14 2.53 5.86
N THR A 149 9.39 2.34 6.94
CA THR A 149 7.93 2.38 6.92
C THR A 149 7.42 3.79 6.63
N HIS A 150 8.04 4.79 7.23
CA HIS A 150 7.61 6.17 7.14
C HIS A 150 8.31 6.96 6.03
N TRP A 151 9.51 7.48 6.31
CA TRP A 151 10.24 8.41 5.44
C TRP A 151 10.54 7.82 4.07
N HIS A 152 10.99 6.57 4.01
CA HIS A 152 11.24 5.92 2.73
C HIS A 152 10.04 5.16 2.18
N GLY A 153 8.90 5.15 2.87
CA GLY A 153 7.73 4.34 2.51
C GLY A 153 6.50 5.20 2.32
N THR A 154 5.68 5.30 3.37
CA THR A 154 4.40 6.01 3.32
C THR A 154 4.52 7.50 2.94
N TYR A 155 5.61 8.17 3.33
CA TYR A 155 5.88 9.54 2.90
C TYR A 155 6.07 9.63 1.39
N GLU A 156 6.93 8.78 0.80
CA GLU A 156 7.16 8.78 -0.65
C GLU A 156 5.91 8.34 -1.43
N VAL A 157 5.11 7.38 -0.90
CA VAL A 157 3.79 7.05 -1.45
C VAL A 157 2.90 8.29 -1.53
N ALA A 158 2.77 9.03 -0.43
CA ALA A 158 1.93 10.23 -0.39
C ALA A 158 2.48 11.33 -1.32
N LYS A 159 3.78 11.58 -1.30
CA LYS A 159 4.44 12.58 -2.16
C LYS A 159 4.24 12.28 -3.64
N HIS A 160 4.40 11.03 -4.06
CA HIS A 160 4.12 10.62 -5.44
C HIS A 160 2.63 10.68 -5.78
N TRP A 161 1.75 10.29 -4.85
CA TRP A 161 0.31 10.35 -5.04
C TRP A 161 -0.19 11.78 -5.29
N TYR A 162 0.09 12.70 -4.36
CA TYR A 162 -0.44 14.07 -4.42
C TYR A 162 0.39 14.98 -5.35
N GLY A 163 1.71 14.77 -5.42
CA GLY A 163 2.60 15.65 -6.17
C GLY A 163 2.84 15.25 -7.63
N LYS A 164 2.46 14.03 -8.04
CA LYS A 164 2.67 13.54 -9.41
C LYS A 164 1.43 12.85 -9.98
N TYR A 165 0.94 11.81 -9.31
CA TYR A 165 -0.08 10.93 -9.85
C TYR A 165 -1.43 11.63 -10.08
N ILE A 166 -1.90 12.43 -9.12
CA ILE A 166 -3.13 13.24 -9.30
C ILE A 166 -2.97 14.23 -10.47
N PRO A 167 -1.92 15.09 -10.53
CA PRO A 167 -1.69 15.96 -11.68
C PRO A 167 -1.63 15.22 -13.03
N GLU A 168 -0.91 14.10 -13.10
CA GLU A 168 -0.81 13.29 -14.32
C GLU A 168 -2.17 12.71 -14.76
N LEU A 169 -3.03 12.34 -13.80
CA LEU A 169 -4.42 11.93 -14.11
C LEU A 169 -5.23 13.09 -14.67
N GLU A 170 -5.08 14.30 -14.11
CA GLU A 170 -5.73 15.51 -14.61
C GLU A 170 -5.27 15.85 -16.04
N GLU A 171 -3.98 15.68 -16.35
CA GLU A 171 -3.44 15.83 -17.71
C GLU A 171 -4.01 14.79 -18.69
N VAL A 172 -4.15 13.53 -18.28
CA VAL A 172 -4.77 12.48 -19.11
C VAL A 172 -6.24 12.80 -19.37
N ILE A 173 -6.97 13.27 -18.35
CA ILE A 173 -8.37 13.70 -18.50
C ILE A 173 -8.45 14.84 -19.52
N GLU A 174 -7.61 15.85 -19.38
CA GLU A 174 -7.61 17.03 -20.24
C GLU A 174 -7.28 16.69 -21.69
N SER A 175 -6.26 15.84 -21.89
CA SER A 175 -5.87 15.32 -23.20
C SER A 175 -7.02 14.55 -23.86
N GLY A 176 -7.74 13.74 -23.08
CA GLY A 176 -8.91 13.00 -23.56
C GLY A 176 -10.05 13.92 -24.00
N LYS A 177 -10.41 14.90 -23.15
CA LYS A 177 -11.49 15.87 -23.40
C LYS A 177 -11.25 16.76 -24.63
N HIS A 178 -9.99 17.08 -24.93
CA HIS A 178 -9.64 17.96 -26.05
C HIS A 178 -9.11 17.23 -27.29
N SER A 179 -9.23 15.92 -27.34
CA SER A 179 -8.69 15.11 -28.45
C SER A 179 -9.52 15.14 -29.73
N GLY A 180 -10.80 15.54 -29.65
CA GLY A 180 -11.77 15.36 -30.75
C GLY A 180 -12.16 13.89 -31.00
N ASN A 181 -11.62 12.94 -30.24
CA ASN A 181 -12.00 11.53 -30.26
C ASN A 181 -13.11 11.29 -29.23
N LYS A 182 -14.33 11.04 -29.72
CA LYS A 182 -15.52 10.83 -28.89
C LYS A 182 -15.37 9.73 -27.84
N ASP A 183 -14.62 8.67 -28.14
CA ASP A 183 -14.38 7.58 -27.18
C ASP A 183 -13.42 8.04 -26.07
N ALA A 184 -12.35 8.75 -26.43
CA ALA A 184 -11.42 9.31 -25.46
C ALA A 184 -12.08 10.38 -24.57
N GLU A 185 -12.91 11.24 -25.15
CA GLU A 185 -13.69 12.25 -24.43
C GLU A 185 -14.62 11.61 -23.39
N LYS A 186 -15.36 10.57 -23.79
CA LYS A 186 -16.23 9.82 -22.88
C LYS A 186 -15.44 9.20 -21.73
N LEU A 187 -14.37 8.46 -22.04
CA LEU A 187 -13.53 7.80 -21.04
C LEU A 187 -12.86 8.80 -20.09
N ALA A 188 -12.47 9.97 -20.59
CA ALA A 188 -11.92 11.05 -19.78
C ALA A 188 -12.98 11.67 -18.84
N GLY A 189 -14.22 11.80 -19.28
CA GLY A 189 -15.35 12.19 -18.42
C GLY A 189 -15.59 11.20 -17.28
N GLU A 190 -15.55 9.89 -17.57
CA GLU A 190 -15.63 8.84 -16.55
C GLU A 190 -14.46 8.90 -15.57
N LEU A 191 -13.23 9.08 -16.07
CA LEU A 191 -12.04 9.22 -15.25
C LEU A 191 -12.11 10.44 -14.34
N ALA A 192 -12.57 11.59 -14.85
CA ALA A 192 -12.74 12.81 -14.07
C ALA A 192 -13.70 12.61 -12.90
N LYS A 193 -14.83 11.92 -13.13
CA LYS A 193 -15.78 11.60 -12.07
C LYS A 193 -15.15 10.68 -11.02
N MET A 194 -14.44 9.63 -11.45
CA MET A 194 -13.75 8.71 -10.54
C MET A 194 -12.67 9.43 -9.70
N LEU A 195 -11.91 10.33 -10.33
CA LEU A 195 -10.88 11.10 -9.64
C LEU A 195 -11.49 12.03 -8.59
N GLU A 196 -12.60 12.71 -8.92
CA GLU A 196 -13.31 13.57 -7.97
C GLU A 196 -13.83 12.77 -6.78
N GLU A 197 -14.49 11.63 -7.01
CA GLU A 197 -14.96 10.73 -5.94
C GLU A 197 -13.82 10.30 -5.00
N VAL A 198 -12.61 10.09 -5.54
CA VAL A 198 -11.43 9.75 -4.73
C VAL A 198 -10.92 10.98 -3.97
N LYS A 199 -10.82 12.16 -4.61
CA LYS A 199 -10.32 13.39 -3.98
C LYS A 199 -11.22 13.88 -2.85
N THR A 200 -12.53 13.68 -2.95
CA THR A 200 -13.51 14.15 -1.95
C THR A 200 -13.81 13.12 -0.85
N ASN A 201 -13.22 11.92 -0.90
CA ASN A 201 -13.43 10.93 0.16
C ASN A 201 -12.68 11.28 1.45
N GLU A 202 -13.03 10.64 2.56
CA GLU A 202 -12.41 10.85 3.87
C GLU A 202 -10.88 10.67 3.88
N ASN A 203 -10.34 9.80 3.03
CA ASN A 203 -8.91 9.51 2.97
C ASN A 203 -8.09 10.64 2.32
N HIS A 204 -8.70 11.44 1.42
CA HIS A 204 -8.00 12.42 0.58
C HIS A 204 -8.54 13.84 0.67
N LYS A 205 -9.77 14.10 1.13
CA LYS A 205 -10.40 15.43 1.14
C LYS A 205 -9.57 16.53 1.81
N TRP A 206 -8.72 16.16 2.79
CA TRP A 206 -7.77 17.07 3.41
C TRP A 206 -6.80 17.71 2.39
N SER A 207 -6.40 16.99 1.34
CA SER A 207 -5.42 17.46 0.36
C SER A 207 -5.98 18.52 -0.58
N ILE A 208 -7.30 18.69 -0.62
CA ILE A 208 -8.00 19.74 -1.35
C ILE A 208 -8.61 20.79 -0.41
N GLY A 209 -8.20 20.82 0.86
CA GLY A 209 -8.69 21.79 1.85
C GLY A 209 -10.10 21.52 2.37
N GLN A 210 -10.68 20.35 2.10
CA GLN A 210 -12.01 19.95 2.55
C GLN A 210 -11.96 19.03 3.80
N GLU A 211 -10.98 19.27 4.68
CA GLU A 211 -10.92 18.62 6.00
C GLU A 211 -12.15 19.04 6.84
N ASN A 212 -12.72 18.13 7.64
CA ASN A 212 -13.81 18.47 8.56
C ASN A 212 -13.29 19.43 9.65
N ASP A 213 -14.05 20.47 9.97
CA ASP A 213 -13.70 21.45 11.01
C ASP A 213 -13.39 20.81 12.37
N ALA A 214 -14.09 19.74 12.74
CA ALA A 214 -13.82 18.98 13.96
C ALA A 214 -12.44 18.30 13.93
N ASP A 215 -12.08 17.66 12.80
CA ASP A 215 -10.77 17.01 12.64
C ASP A 215 -9.65 18.04 12.62
N LYS A 216 -9.86 19.15 11.91
CA LYS A 216 -8.93 20.28 11.86
C LYS A 216 -8.70 20.87 13.25
N LYS A 217 -9.77 21.06 14.03
CA LYS A 217 -9.69 21.55 15.42
C LYS A 217 -8.90 20.55 16.28
N LEU A 218 -9.24 19.27 16.23
CA LEU A 218 -8.56 18.23 17.00
C LEU A 218 -7.07 18.15 16.65
N ARG A 219 -6.72 18.26 15.36
CA ARG A 219 -5.31 18.27 14.89
C ARG A 219 -4.54 19.46 15.44
N LEU A 220 -5.15 20.64 15.48
CA LEU A 220 -4.54 21.84 16.06
C LEU A 220 -4.37 21.72 17.58
N GLU A 221 -5.35 21.14 18.28
CA GLU A 221 -5.26 20.86 19.71
C GLU A 221 -4.11 19.89 20.02
N ARG A 222 -4.02 18.77 19.29
CA ARG A 222 -2.92 17.80 19.45
C ARG A 222 -1.55 18.38 19.13
N ALA A 223 -1.45 19.25 18.13
CA ALA A 223 -0.20 19.94 17.82
C ALA A 223 0.25 20.83 18.99
N LYS A 224 -0.68 21.60 19.58
CA LYS A 224 -0.39 22.42 20.77
C LYS A 224 0.02 21.59 21.97
N GLU A 225 -0.65 20.46 22.21
CA GLU A 225 -0.29 19.52 23.29
C GLU A 225 1.12 18.94 23.10
N TYR A 226 1.44 18.54 21.86
CA TYR A 226 2.77 18.04 21.51
C TYR A 226 3.84 19.11 21.73
N ASP A 227 3.64 20.32 21.20
CA ASP A 227 4.60 21.43 21.32
C ASP A 227 4.81 21.84 22.80
N ALA A 228 3.74 21.86 23.60
CA ALA A 228 3.84 22.12 25.04
C ALA A 228 4.69 21.07 25.78
N GLY A 229 4.74 19.84 25.28
CA GLY A 229 5.59 18.76 25.83
C GLY A 229 7.09 18.98 25.61
N TYR A 230 7.50 19.75 24.60
CA TYR A 230 8.91 20.11 24.34
C TYR A 230 9.32 21.45 24.96
N ALA A 231 8.37 22.21 25.49
CA ALA A 231 8.62 23.49 26.14
C ALA A 231 9.10 23.35 27.60
N ASN A 232 9.28 22.11 28.09
CA ASN A 232 9.82 21.79 29.41
C ASN A 232 11.20 21.13 29.32
#